data_AF-A0A9E1P4F1-F1
#
_entry.id   AF-A0A9E1P4F1-F1
#
_cell.length_a   1.000
_cell.length_b   1.000
_cell.length_c   1.000
_cell.angle_alpha   90.00
_cell.angle_beta   90.00
_cell.angle_gamma   90.00
#
_symmetry.space_group_name_H-M   'P 1'
#
loop_
_entity.id
_entity.type
_entity.pdbx_description
1 polymer ?
#
loop_
_entity_poly.entity_id
_entity_poly.type
_entity_poly.pdbx_seq_one_letter_code
_entity_poly.pdbx_strand_id
1 'polypeptide(L)'
;MKQIKLLLINFGLLVMITTTTTALAHFGMVIPSDSMVSQDDSRKISIKLSFSHPFERVGMDLVKPDAWQVIHAAKKIDLLKKLQPIRVLEHQAWQTEYPIKRPGIYQFYMKPKPYWEPAEDCFIIHHTKTVVAAFGEDEGWDEEIGIETEIVPLSKPFGLYAGNIFQGIVKLNGKVVPFAEVEVEYYNENKTIKAPSEIMITQTIKADSNGVFSYATPVSGWWGFAALNSANYTLPLNGDQKSVELGAVLWVEFHPFASR
;
A
#
# COMPACT_ATOMS: atom_id res chain seq x y z
N MET A 1 19.74 16.80 75.06
CA MET A 1 20.29 15.58 74.43
C MET A 1 19.48 15.27 73.18
N LYS A 2 20.16 15.14 72.04
CA LYS A 2 19.60 15.01 70.69
C LYS A 2 18.86 13.67 70.53
N GLN A 3 17.63 13.70 70.01
CA GLN A 3 17.07 12.56 69.27
C GLN A 3 16.84 13.01 67.82
N ILE A 4 17.60 12.38 66.93
CA ILE A 4 17.53 12.54 65.48
C ILE A 4 16.29 11.77 65.02
N LYS A 5 15.26 12.49 64.54
CA LYS A 5 14.17 11.88 63.78
C LYS A 5 14.67 11.67 62.35
N LEU A 6 14.92 10.41 61.99
CA LEU A 6 15.22 9.99 60.64
C LEU A 6 13.95 10.14 59.80
N LEU A 7 13.88 11.18 58.98
CA LEU A 7 12.82 11.36 57.98
C LEU A 7 13.17 10.48 56.77
N LEU A 8 12.56 9.31 56.66
CA LEU A 8 12.61 8.49 55.44
C LEU A 8 11.70 9.16 54.39
N ILE A 9 12.30 9.95 53.51
CA ILE A 9 11.64 10.47 52.30
C ILE A 9 11.66 9.33 51.28
N ASN A 10 10.51 8.67 51.10
CA ASN A 10 10.28 7.75 49.97
C ASN A 10 10.25 8.58 48.67
N PHE A 11 11.37 8.62 47.95
CA PHE A 11 11.40 9.10 46.59
C PHE A 11 10.95 7.96 45.67
N GLY A 12 9.64 7.84 45.48
CA GLY A 12 9.06 6.94 44.49
C GLY A 12 9.40 7.45 43.09
N LEU A 13 10.46 6.90 42.49
CA LEU A 13 10.80 7.13 41.09
C LEU A 13 9.76 6.40 40.23
N LEU A 14 8.73 7.13 39.80
CA LEU A 14 7.78 6.65 38.80
C LEU A 14 8.52 6.59 37.45
N VAL A 15 9.08 5.43 37.14
CA VAL A 15 9.64 5.15 35.81
C VAL A 15 8.47 5.04 34.85
N MET A 16 8.15 6.13 34.15
CA MET A 16 7.31 6.09 32.94
C MET A 16 8.09 5.31 31.88
N ILE A 17 7.77 4.02 31.75
CA ILE A 17 8.19 3.22 30.60
C ILE A 17 7.33 3.73 29.44
N THR A 18 7.85 4.69 28.67
CA THR A 18 7.29 5.03 27.36
C THR A 18 7.61 3.86 26.43
N THR A 19 6.66 2.95 26.26
CA THR A 19 6.70 1.99 25.17
C THR A 19 6.60 2.78 23.87
N THR A 20 7.72 2.97 23.18
CA THR A 20 7.71 3.45 21.80
C THR A 20 7.06 2.36 20.95
N THR A 21 5.78 2.51 20.64
CA THR A 21 5.16 1.72 19.57
C THR A 21 5.80 2.19 18.27
N THR A 22 6.55 1.32 17.63
CA THR A 22 6.98 1.55 16.25
C THR A 22 5.72 1.59 15.40
N ALA A 23 5.38 2.75 14.85
CA ALA A 23 4.34 2.83 13.82
C ALA A 23 4.86 2.06 12.60
N LEU A 24 4.23 0.94 12.32
CA LEU A 24 4.55 0.10 11.17
C LEU A 24 3.69 0.57 10.01
N ALA A 25 4.30 0.79 8.84
CA ALA A 25 3.54 1.24 7.69
C ALA A 25 2.49 0.20 7.27
N HIS A 26 1.28 0.68 7.09
CA HIS A 26 0.14 -0.13 6.73
C HIS A 26 -0.02 -0.15 5.21
N PHE A 27 -0.18 -1.33 4.59
CA PHE A 27 -0.41 -1.39 3.15
C PHE A 27 -1.69 -2.11 2.79
N GLY A 28 -2.61 -1.40 2.14
CA GLY A 28 -3.61 -2.02 1.30
C GLY A 28 -2.90 -2.69 0.13
N MET A 29 -3.13 -3.99 -0.06
CA MET A 29 -2.44 -4.81 -1.05
C MET A 29 -3.41 -5.25 -2.13
N VAL A 30 -3.05 -5.01 -3.39
CA VAL A 30 -3.72 -5.57 -4.57
C VAL A 30 -2.63 -6.22 -5.41
N ILE A 31 -2.47 -7.53 -5.25
CA ILE A 31 -1.37 -8.29 -5.85
C ILE A 31 -1.94 -9.28 -6.87
N PRO A 32 -1.75 -9.05 -8.18
CA PRO A 32 -2.09 -10.01 -9.20
C PRO A 32 -1.05 -11.14 -9.22
N SER A 33 -1.45 -12.31 -9.74
CA SER A 33 -0.54 -13.44 -9.95
C SER A 33 0.49 -13.17 -11.04
N ASP A 34 0.22 -12.16 -11.87
CA ASP A 34 1.09 -11.74 -12.97
C ASP A 34 0.82 -10.25 -13.27
N SER A 35 1.86 -9.46 -13.47
CA SER A 35 1.81 -8.05 -13.87
C SER A 35 1.86 -7.88 -15.40
N MET A 36 2.27 -8.91 -16.16
CA MET A 36 2.44 -8.87 -17.61
C MET A 36 2.00 -10.17 -18.26
N VAL A 37 0.76 -10.21 -18.74
CA VAL A 37 0.18 -11.41 -19.38
C VAL A 37 0.56 -11.46 -20.86
N SER A 38 1.36 -12.45 -21.27
CA SER A 38 1.70 -12.70 -22.67
C SER A 38 0.68 -13.60 -23.39
N GLN A 39 0.84 -13.81 -24.70
CA GLN A 39 -0.11 -14.62 -25.49
C GLN A 39 -0.09 -16.11 -25.12
N ASP A 40 1.06 -16.61 -24.67
CA ASP A 40 1.29 -18.01 -24.32
C ASP A 40 0.90 -18.32 -22.87
N ASP A 41 0.64 -17.28 -22.06
CA ASP A 41 0.27 -17.42 -20.65
C ASP A 41 -1.19 -17.83 -20.44
N SER A 42 -1.47 -18.23 -19.19
CA SER A 42 -2.85 -18.32 -18.73
C SER A 42 -3.54 -16.97 -18.89
N ARG A 43 -4.60 -16.94 -19.69
CA ARG A 43 -5.46 -15.75 -19.84
C ARG A 43 -6.31 -15.46 -18.61
N LYS A 44 -6.12 -16.18 -17.51
CA LYS A 44 -6.79 -15.94 -16.24
C LYS A 44 -5.74 -15.66 -15.19
N ILE A 45 -5.85 -14.49 -14.57
CA ILE A 45 -5.02 -14.07 -13.45
C ILE A 45 -5.84 -14.11 -12.17
N SER A 46 -5.19 -14.50 -11.09
CA SER A 46 -5.71 -14.36 -9.73
C SER A 46 -5.28 -13.00 -9.20
N ILE A 47 -6.19 -12.19 -8.67
CA ILE A 47 -5.83 -10.98 -7.92
C ILE A 47 -6.22 -11.15 -6.46
N LYS A 48 -5.23 -11.04 -5.56
CA LYS A 48 -5.41 -11.09 -4.10
C LYS A 48 -5.49 -9.68 -3.54
N LEU A 49 -6.44 -9.47 -2.63
CA LEU A 49 -6.63 -8.26 -1.88
C LEU A 49 -6.41 -8.56 -0.40
N SER A 50 -5.49 -7.85 0.25
CA SER A 50 -5.18 -8.01 1.68
C SER A 50 -4.76 -6.68 2.32
N PHE A 51 -4.59 -6.68 3.64
CA PHE A 51 -4.05 -5.57 4.40
C PHE A 51 -2.92 -6.10 5.28
N SER A 52 -1.73 -5.50 5.25
CA SER A 52 -0.54 -6.09 5.86
C SER A 52 0.58 -5.08 6.11
N HIS A 53 1.54 -5.47 6.95
CA HIS A 53 2.92 -4.98 6.94
C HIS A 53 3.74 -5.89 5.99
N PRO A 54 4.00 -5.49 4.73
CA PRO A 54 4.40 -6.41 3.67
C PRO A 54 5.80 -7.00 3.83
N PHE A 55 6.74 -6.26 4.40
CA PHE A 55 8.12 -6.73 4.63
C PHE A 55 8.21 -7.67 5.83
N GLU A 56 7.52 -7.34 6.91
CA GLU A 56 7.48 -8.15 8.14
C GLU A 56 6.54 -9.35 8.04
N ARG A 57 5.64 -9.31 7.05
CA ARG A 57 4.66 -10.35 6.76
C ARG A 57 3.73 -10.59 7.95
N VAL A 58 3.26 -9.48 8.51
CA VAL A 58 2.18 -9.42 9.49
C VAL A 58 0.91 -9.03 8.75
N GLY A 59 -0.11 -9.88 8.84
CA GLY A 59 -1.40 -9.62 8.20
C GLY A 59 -2.35 -8.85 9.10
N MET A 60 -3.39 -8.30 8.50
CA MET A 60 -4.50 -7.65 9.17
C MET A 60 -5.79 -8.01 8.44
N ASP A 61 -6.92 -8.01 9.15
CA ASP A 61 -8.20 -8.38 8.56
C ASP A 61 -8.67 -7.31 7.57
N LEU A 62 -8.73 -7.67 6.29
CA LEU A 62 -9.40 -6.90 5.26
C LEU A 62 -10.88 -7.34 5.20
N VAL A 63 -11.74 -6.58 5.89
CA VAL A 63 -13.19 -6.72 5.72
C VAL A 63 -13.57 -6.46 4.25
N LYS A 64 -14.77 -6.90 3.84
CA LYS A 64 -15.20 -6.73 2.44
C LYS A 64 -15.08 -5.26 2.02
N PRO A 65 -14.29 -4.94 0.97
CA PRO A 65 -14.08 -3.56 0.51
C PRO A 65 -15.39 -2.87 0.10
N ASP A 66 -15.41 -1.54 0.11
CA ASP A 66 -16.53 -0.74 -0.39
C ASP A 66 -16.55 -0.70 -1.92
N ALA A 67 -15.37 -0.78 -2.57
CA ALA A 67 -15.27 -0.91 -4.01
C ALA A 67 -14.15 -1.87 -4.41
N TRP A 68 -14.42 -2.65 -5.46
CA TRP A 68 -13.43 -3.45 -6.16
C TRP A 68 -13.75 -3.40 -7.65
N GLN A 69 -12.86 -2.84 -8.46
CA GLN A 69 -13.12 -2.54 -9.87
C GLN A 69 -11.88 -2.79 -10.73
N VAL A 70 -12.11 -2.98 -12.03
CA VAL A 70 -11.07 -2.91 -13.04
C VAL A 70 -11.42 -1.84 -14.06
N ILE A 71 -10.42 -1.05 -14.44
CA ILE A 71 -10.51 -0.04 -15.50
C ILE A 71 -9.73 -0.56 -16.69
N HIS A 72 -10.41 -0.64 -17.85
CA HIS A 72 -9.82 -1.08 -19.10
C HIS A 72 -10.53 -0.38 -20.27
N ALA A 73 -9.76 0.20 -21.20
CA ALA A 73 -10.27 0.96 -22.34
C ALA A 73 -11.31 2.03 -21.92
N ALA A 74 -10.94 2.84 -20.91
CA ALA A 74 -11.77 3.87 -20.27
C ALA A 74 -13.10 3.37 -19.64
N LYS A 75 -13.32 2.06 -19.54
CA LYS A 75 -14.52 1.47 -18.92
C LYS A 75 -14.20 0.96 -17.53
N LYS A 76 -14.97 1.42 -16.54
CA LYS A 76 -14.96 0.91 -15.17
C LYS A 76 -15.90 -0.30 -15.08
N ILE A 77 -15.37 -1.44 -14.65
CA ILE A 77 -16.13 -2.67 -14.46
C ILE A 77 -16.13 -3.00 -12.96
N ASP A 78 -17.31 -3.11 -12.37
CA ASP A 78 -17.49 -3.52 -10.98
C ASP A 78 -17.24 -5.02 -10.80
N LEU A 79 -16.34 -5.35 -9.88
CA LEU A 79 -15.91 -6.70 -9.53
C LEU A 79 -16.29 -7.08 -8.09
N LEU A 80 -16.97 -6.21 -7.32
CA LEU A 80 -17.25 -6.42 -5.89
C LEU A 80 -18.04 -7.71 -5.61
N LYS A 81 -18.92 -8.11 -6.53
CA LYS A 81 -19.68 -9.36 -6.45
C LYS A 81 -18.88 -10.61 -6.83
N LYS A 82 -17.67 -10.45 -7.37
CA LYS A 82 -16.77 -11.54 -7.77
C LYS A 82 -15.79 -11.95 -6.67
N LEU A 83 -15.61 -11.11 -5.66
CA LEU A 83 -14.74 -11.39 -4.52
C LEU A 83 -15.11 -12.71 -3.84
N GLN A 84 -14.12 -13.59 -3.74
CA GLN A 84 -14.17 -14.81 -2.94
C GLN A 84 -13.36 -14.61 -1.66
N PRO A 85 -13.86 -15.04 -0.50
CA PRO A 85 -13.12 -14.96 0.74
C PRO A 85 -11.93 -15.93 0.71
N ILE A 86 -10.77 -15.45 1.14
CA ILE A 86 -9.55 -16.24 1.34
C ILE A 86 -8.87 -15.83 2.65
N ARG A 87 -7.73 -16.47 2.95
CA ARG A 87 -6.81 -15.99 3.99
C ARG A 87 -5.47 -15.64 3.39
N VAL A 88 -4.92 -14.49 3.78
CA VAL A 88 -3.54 -14.08 3.51
C VAL A 88 -2.89 -13.77 4.84
N LEU A 89 -1.71 -14.34 5.10
CA LEU A 89 -1.00 -14.17 6.37
C LEU A 89 -1.88 -14.47 7.60
N GLU A 90 -2.70 -15.52 7.51
CA GLU A 90 -3.65 -15.90 8.57
C GLU A 90 -4.75 -14.88 8.87
N HIS A 91 -4.97 -13.87 8.02
CA HIS A 91 -6.02 -12.86 8.18
C HIS A 91 -7.06 -12.91 7.07
N GLN A 92 -8.25 -12.36 7.34
CA GLN A 92 -9.31 -12.25 6.35
C GLN A 92 -8.84 -11.44 5.14
N ALA A 93 -9.02 -12.01 3.95
CA ALA A 93 -8.61 -11.42 2.69
C ALA A 93 -9.59 -11.81 1.58
N TRP A 94 -9.38 -11.29 0.38
CA TRP A 94 -10.25 -11.56 -0.76
C TRP A 94 -9.45 -11.88 -2.01
N GLN A 95 -10.09 -12.60 -2.94
CA GLN A 95 -9.51 -12.93 -4.23
C GLN A 95 -10.54 -12.75 -5.35
N THR A 96 -10.08 -12.40 -6.54
CA THR A 96 -10.88 -12.48 -7.77
C THR A 96 -10.07 -13.16 -8.86
N GLU A 97 -10.67 -14.14 -9.51
CA GLU A 97 -10.17 -14.70 -10.77
C GLU A 97 -10.67 -13.85 -11.95
N TYR A 98 -9.76 -13.22 -12.69
CA TYR A 98 -10.11 -12.33 -13.80
C TYR A 98 -9.62 -12.87 -15.14
N PRO A 99 -10.52 -13.15 -16.10
CA PRO A 99 -10.14 -13.53 -17.45
C PRO A 99 -9.75 -12.29 -18.28
N ILE A 100 -8.47 -12.21 -18.64
CA ILE A 100 -7.91 -11.24 -19.59
C ILE A 100 -8.28 -11.68 -21.01
N LYS A 101 -9.17 -10.93 -21.64
CA LYS A 101 -9.78 -11.32 -22.93
C LYS A 101 -9.27 -10.51 -24.11
N ARG A 102 -8.72 -9.34 -23.87
CA ARG A 102 -8.32 -8.39 -24.91
C ARG A 102 -6.94 -7.83 -24.58
N PRO A 103 -6.17 -7.43 -25.60
CA PRO A 103 -4.96 -6.66 -25.38
C PRO A 103 -5.32 -5.34 -24.69
N GLY A 104 -4.42 -4.87 -23.83
CA GLY A 104 -4.54 -3.54 -23.22
C GLY A 104 -4.06 -3.50 -21.77
N ILE A 105 -4.20 -2.32 -21.20
CA ILE A 105 -3.91 -2.07 -19.79
C ILE A 105 -5.16 -2.31 -18.94
N TYR A 106 -4.96 -3.00 -17.82
CA TYR A 106 -5.97 -3.30 -16.81
C TYR A 106 -5.53 -2.68 -15.48
N GLN A 107 -6.16 -1.57 -15.08
CA GLN A 107 -5.91 -0.95 -13.78
C GLN A 107 -6.91 -1.49 -12.76
N PHE A 108 -6.44 -2.29 -11.81
CA PHE A 108 -7.27 -2.83 -10.74
C PHE A 108 -7.24 -1.90 -9.53
N TYR A 109 -8.40 -1.64 -8.95
CA TYR A 109 -8.56 -0.66 -7.88
C TYR A 109 -9.47 -1.16 -6.76
N MET A 110 -8.99 -1.04 -5.52
CA MET A 110 -9.71 -1.32 -4.28
C MET A 110 -9.90 -0.03 -3.47
N LYS A 111 -11.13 0.22 -3.02
CA LYS A 111 -11.41 1.10 -1.88
C LYS A 111 -11.82 0.25 -0.69
N PRO A 112 -11.00 0.15 0.37
CA PRO A 112 -11.35 -0.60 1.57
C PRO A 112 -12.43 0.13 2.36
N LYS A 113 -13.04 -0.57 3.31
CA LYS A 113 -13.72 0.13 4.41
C LYS A 113 -12.69 0.80 5.30
N PRO A 114 -13.03 1.91 5.99
CA PRO A 114 -12.14 2.52 6.96
C PRO A 114 -11.68 1.50 8.01
N TYR A 115 -10.37 1.38 8.19
CA TYR A 115 -9.75 0.57 9.23
C TYR A 115 -9.43 1.47 10.42
N TRP A 116 -9.84 1.10 11.62
CA TRP A 116 -9.46 1.82 12.83
C TRP A 116 -8.09 1.35 13.28
N GLU A 117 -7.10 2.25 13.32
CA GLU A 117 -5.75 1.99 13.85
C GLU A 117 -5.61 2.59 15.25
N PRO A 118 -5.73 1.79 16.33
CA PRO A 118 -5.68 2.30 17.69
C PRO A 118 -4.35 2.96 18.07
N ALA A 119 -3.23 2.52 17.49
CA ALA A 119 -1.91 3.07 17.83
C ALA A 119 -1.71 4.48 17.27
N GLU A 120 -2.38 4.81 16.17
CA GLU A 120 -2.31 6.12 15.50
C GLU A 120 -3.54 7.01 15.79
N ASP A 121 -4.52 6.49 16.52
CA ASP A 121 -5.78 7.16 16.86
C ASP A 121 -6.54 7.72 15.64
N CYS A 122 -6.43 7.04 14.50
CA CYS A 122 -6.99 7.47 13.22
C CYS A 122 -7.68 6.33 12.47
N PHE A 123 -8.48 6.69 11.46
CA PHE A 123 -8.95 5.73 10.46
C PHE A 123 -8.04 5.73 9.24
N ILE A 124 -7.69 4.55 8.74
CA ILE A 124 -6.90 4.36 7.54
C ILE A 124 -7.81 3.98 6.37
N ILE A 125 -7.70 4.68 5.25
CA ILE A 125 -8.35 4.34 3.98
C ILE A 125 -7.30 4.34 2.86
N HIS A 126 -6.78 3.16 2.56
CA HIS A 126 -5.77 2.98 1.51
C HIS A 126 -6.44 2.68 0.17
N HIS A 127 -6.48 3.69 -0.68
CA HIS A 127 -6.91 3.60 -2.07
C HIS A 127 -5.83 2.88 -2.87
N THR A 128 -6.00 1.57 -3.06
CA THR A 128 -4.95 0.72 -3.62
C THR A 128 -5.20 0.41 -5.09
N LYS A 129 -4.18 0.64 -5.91
CA LYS A 129 -4.13 0.34 -7.34
C LYS A 129 -2.99 -0.63 -7.66
N THR A 130 -3.18 -1.41 -8.71
CA THR A 130 -2.10 -2.07 -9.45
C THR A 130 -2.46 -2.09 -10.93
N VAL A 131 -1.47 -2.31 -11.80
CA VAL A 131 -1.63 -2.27 -13.25
C VAL A 131 -1.12 -3.58 -13.83
N VAL A 132 -1.93 -4.19 -14.69
CA VAL A 132 -1.55 -5.37 -15.45
C VAL A 132 -1.53 -5.02 -16.94
N ALA A 133 -0.41 -5.27 -17.60
CA ALA A 133 -0.30 -5.18 -19.05
C ALA A 133 -0.65 -6.52 -19.69
N ALA A 134 -1.40 -6.50 -20.78
CA ALA A 134 -1.83 -7.71 -21.46
C ALA A 134 -1.53 -7.68 -22.97
N PHE A 135 -0.97 -8.78 -23.43
CA PHE A 135 -0.72 -9.11 -24.84
C PHE A 135 0.11 -8.07 -25.60
N GLY A 136 1.06 -7.42 -24.91
CA GLY A 136 2.04 -6.50 -25.49
C GLY A 136 1.58 -5.05 -25.65
N GLU A 137 0.37 -4.71 -25.20
CA GLU A 137 -0.11 -3.32 -25.22
C GLU A 137 0.45 -2.49 -24.08
N ASP A 138 0.65 -1.20 -24.35
CA ASP A 138 1.29 -0.26 -23.43
C ASP A 138 0.72 1.17 -23.48
N GLU A 139 -0.53 1.32 -23.88
CA GLU A 139 -1.25 2.60 -23.89
C GLU A 139 -2.20 2.74 -22.69
N GLY A 140 -2.25 3.95 -22.09
CA GLY A 140 -3.21 4.30 -21.03
C GLY A 140 -2.84 3.87 -19.61
N TRP A 141 -1.57 3.49 -19.36
CA TRP A 141 -1.08 3.16 -18.01
C TRP A 141 -0.80 4.38 -17.12
N ASP A 142 -0.62 5.55 -17.73
CA ASP A 142 -0.41 6.86 -17.12
C ASP A 142 -1.71 7.66 -16.96
N GLU A 143 -2.86 7.08 -17.32
CA GLU A 143 -4.16 7.72 -17.16
C GLU A 143 -4.64 7.67 -15.70
N GLU A 144 -5.13 8.81 -15.22
CA GLU A 144 -5.87 8.91 -13.97
C GLU A 144 -7.16 8.11 -14.02
N ILE A 145 -7.44 7.35 -12.95
CA ILE A 145 -8.74 6.65 -12.82
C ILE A 145 -9.78 7.47 -12.05
N GLY A 146 -9.40 8.67 -11.58
CA GLY A 146 -10.30 9.64 -10.95
C GLY A 146 -10.76 9.17 -9.56
N ILE A 147 -9.82 8.69 -8.75
CA ILE A 147 -10.04 8.31 -7.36
C ILE A 147 -9.60 9.44 -6.41
N GLU A 148 -9.99 9.35 -5.15
CA GLU A 148 -9.83 10.41 -4.16
C GLU A 148 -8.36 10.76 -3.91
N THR A 149 -7.50 9.76 -3.72
CA THR A 149 -6.05 9.92 -3.67
C THR A 149 -5.42 8.88 -4.59
N GLU A 150 -4.46 9.28 -5.42
CA GLU A 150 -3.92 8.49 -6.53
C GLU A 150 -2.42 8.69 -6.72
N ILE A 151 -1.69 7.61 -7.00
CA ILE A 151 -0.37 7.68 -7.64
C ILE A 151 -0.57 7.43 -9.14
N VAL A 152 -0.20 8.42 -9.94
CA VAL A 152 -0.17 8.33 -11.40
C VAL A 152 1.26 7.99 -11.83
N PRO A 153 1.52 6.84 -12.47
CA PRO A 153 2.87 6.48 -12.88
C PRO A 153 3.43 7.45 -13.94
N LEU A 154 4.73 7.75 -13.85
CA LEU A 154 5.52 8.41 -14.90
C LEU A 154 6.47 7.44 -15.61
N SER A 155 6.84 6.35 -14.93
CA SER A 155 7.41 5.16 -15.55
C SER A 155 6.30 4.13 -15.76
N LYS A 156 6.37 3.31 -16.81
CA LYS A 156 5.46 2.16 -16.98
C LYS A 156 5.47 1.33 -15.69
N PRO A 157 4.32 1.06 -15.06
CA PRO A 157 4.23 0.28 -13.82
C PRO A 157 4.33 -1.24 -14.06
N PHE A 158 4.98 -1.63 -15.15
CA PHE A 158 5.24 -3.00 -15.59
C PHE A 158 6.46 -2.98 -16.52
N GLY A 159 7.06 -4.14 -16.77
CA GLY A 159 8.27 -4.24 -17.60
C GLY A 159 9.49 -3.55 -16.97
N LEU A 160 9.46 -3.36 -15.65
CA LEU A 160 10.56 -2.77 -14.89
C LEU A 160 11.52 -3.86 -14.47
N TYR A 161 12.82 -3.61 -14.60
CA TYR A 161 13.85 -4.46 -14.04
C TYR A 161 14.30 -3.95 -12.66
N ALA A 162 14.72 -4.85 -11.78
CA ALA A 162 15.41 -4.47 -10.55
C ALA A 162 16.54 -3.48 -10.86
N GLY A 163 16.63 -2.39 -10.10
CA GLY A 163 17.55 -1.27 -10.33
C GLY A 163 17.04 -0.20 -11.30
N ASN A 164 15.91 -0.40 -11.98
CA ASN A 164 15.24 0.68 -12.71
C ASN A 164 14.66 1.72 -11.75
N ILE A 165 14.52 2.95 -12.23
CA ILE A 165 13.85 4.03 -11.51
C ILE A 165 12.36 3.98 -11.83
N PHE A 166 11.56 3.84 -10.78
CA PHE A 166 10.13 4.12 -10.86
C PHE A 166 9.85 5.54 -10.41
N GLN A 167 9.02 6.24 -11.19
CA GLN A 167 8.55 7.58 -10.87
C GLN A 167 7.02 7.60 -10.89
N GLY A 168 6.43 8.41 -10.02
CA GLY A 168 4.99 8.65 -9.99
C GLY A 168 4.67 10.05 -9.48
N ILE A 169 3.48 10.55 -9.84
CA ILE A 169 2.91 11.81 -9.36
C ILE A 169 1.85 11.47 -8.32
N VAL A 170 1.98 12.06 -7.12
CA VAL A 170 0.95 11.98 -6.08
C VAL A 170 -0.14 13.00 -6.36
N LYS A 171 -1.39 12.55 -6.38
CA LYS A 171 -2.58 13.39 -6.55
C LYS A 171 -3.61 13.17 -5.44
N LEU A 172 -4.22 14.25 -5.00
CA LEU A 172 -5.37 14.27 -4.11
C LEU A 172 -6.49 15.07 -4.78
N ASN A 173 -7.63 14.45 -4.99
CA ASN A 173 -8.79 15.00 -5.71
C ASN A 173 -8.40 15.58 -7.08
N GLY A 174 -7.57 14.85 -7.83
CA GLY A 174 -7.07 15.23 -9.17
C GLY A 174 -6.01 16.34 -9.16
N LYS A 175 -5.62 16.88 -8.00
CA LYS A 175 -4.58 17.91 -7.88
C LYS A 175 -3.27 17.29 -7.41
N VAL A 176 -2.15 17.75 -7.97
CA VAL A 176 -0.82 17.33 -7.50
C VAL A 176 -0.64 17.67 -6.02
N VAL A 177 0.07 16.79 -5.30
CA VAL A 177 0.43 17.00 -3.90
C VAL A 177 1.93 17.26 -3.83
N PRO A 178 2.38 18.52 -3.80
CA PRO A 178 3.78 18.86 -3.64
C PRO A 178 4.32 18.27 -2.35
N PHE A 179 5.56 17.81 -2.37
CA PHE A 179 6.27 17.42 -1.14
C PHE A 179 5.57 16.30 -0.34
N ALA A 180 4.70 15.52 -0.98
CA ALA A 180 4.06 14.36 -0.38
C ALA A 180 5.11 13.38 0.15
N GLU A 181 4.88 12.84 1.34
CA GLU A 181 5.65 11.70 1.85
C GLU A 181 5.11 10.42 1.22
N VAL A 182 6.03 9.58 0.76
CA VAL A 182 5.73 8.29 0.13
C VAL A 182 6.50 7.23 0.87
N GLU A 183 5.76 6.34 1.53
CA GLU A 183 6.29 5.14 2.14
C GLU A 183 6.49 4.07 1.07
N VAL A 184 7.62 3.40 1.13
CA VAL A 184 8.06 2.42 0.15
C VAL A 184 8.46 1.15 0.88
N GLU A 185 7.84 0.03 0.48
CA GLU A 185 8.08 -1.24 1.13
C GLU A 185 8.08 -2.41 0.15
N TYR A 186 9.01 -3.35 0.38
CA TYR A 186 9.12 -4.58 -0.38
C TYR A 186 8.18 -5.65 0.18
N TYR A 187 7.41 -6.31 -0.69
CA TYR A 187 6.62 -7.46 -0.29
C TYR A 187 7.52 -8.70 -0.16
N ASN A 188 7.95 -8.98 1.07
CA ASN A 188 8.87 -10.05 1.41
C ASN A 188 8.14 -11.41 1.49
N GLU A 189 7.48 -11.81 0.41
CA GLU A 189 6.53 -12.93 0.38
C GLU A 189 7.09 -14.22 0.99
N ASN A 190 8.34 -14.53 0.68
CA ASN A 190 9.03 -15.74 1.12
C ASN A 190 9.86 -15.55 2.40
N LYS A 191 9.79 -14.38 3.06
CA LYS A 191 10.59 -14.02 4.26
C LYS A 191 12.10 -14.23 4.08
N THR A 192 12.62 -14.03 2.87
CA THR A 192 14.03 -14.28 2.54
C THR A 192 14.92 -13.07 2.79
N ILE A 193 14.35 -11.87 2.86
CA ILE A 193 15.08 -10.63 3.08
C ILE A 193 14.98 -10.21 4.55
N LYS A 194 16.08 -9.71 5.11
CA LYS A 194 16.14 -9.09 6.44
C LYS A 194 16.63 -7.65 6.29
N ALA A 195 15.91 -6.71 6.88
CA ALA A 195 16.34 -5.33 6.92
C ALA A 195 17.53 -5.19 7.88
N PRO A 196 18.58 -4.42 7.53
CA PRO A 196 19.69 -4.15 8.45
C PRO A 196 19.27 -3.39 9.72
N SER A 197 18.15 -2.65 9.66
CA SER A 197 17.55 -1.92 10.78
C SER A 197 16.06 -1.72 10.54
N GLU A 198 15.28 -1.43 11.59
CA GLU A 198 13.83 -1.19 11.49
C GLU A 198 13.48 -0.03 10.54
N ILE A 199 14.25 1.05 10.53
CA ILE A 199 14.08 2.19 9.60
C ILE A 199 14.34 1.84 8.12
N MET A 200 14.78 0.62 7.83
CA MET A 200 14.98 0.11 6.46
C MET A 200 13.90 -0.90 6.06
N ILE A 201 12.95 -1.22 6.95
CA ILE A 201 11.75 -2.00 6.65
C ILE A 201 10.87 -1.17 5.72
N THR A 202 10.34 -0.07 6.25
CA THR A 202 9.64 0.95 5.48
C THR A 202 10.58 2.12 5.24
N GLN A 203 10.78 2.49 3.98
CA GLN A 203 11.56 3.68 3.63
C GLN A 203 10.60 4.81 3.28
N THR A 204 10.92 6.02 3.70
CA THR A 204 10.13 7.21 3.36
C THR A 204 10.92 8.10 2.42
N ILE A 205 10.30 8.45 1.30
CA ILE A 205 10.82 9.45 0.36
C ILE A 205 9.84 10.62 0.26
N LYS A 206 10.30 11.72 -0.33
CA LYS A 206 9.50 12.92 -0.51
C LYS A 206 9.39 13.28 -1.98
N ALA A 207 8.19 13.61 -2.42
CA ALA A 207 7.95 14.15 -3.75
C ALA A 207 8.53 15.56 -3.90
N ASP A 208 8.72 16.02 -5.14
CA ASP A 208 9.12 17.38 -5.46
C ASP A 208 7.94 18.38 -5.45
N SER A 209 8.17 19.62 -5.89
CA SER A 209 7.13 20.65 -5.94
C SER A 209 6.00 20.36 -6.94
N ASN A 210 6.21 19.42 -7.87
CA ASN A 210 5.20 18.97 -8.83
C ASN A 210 4.50 17.69 -8.35
N GLY A 211 4.81 17.20 -7.16
CA GLY A 211 4.29 15.94 -6.61
C GLY A 211 4.95 14.70 -7.20
N VAL A 212 6.08 14.84 -7.89
CA VAL A 212 6.84 13.71 -8.47
C VAL A 212 7.74 13.10 -7.42
N PHE A 213 7.65 11.80 -7.20
CA PHE A 213 8.65 11.03 -6.44
C PHE A 213 9.44 10.11 -7.38
N SER A 214 10.60 9.65 -6.92
CA SER A 214 11.45 8.70 -7.65
C SER A 214 12.05 7.70 -6.69
N TYR A 215 12.08 6.43 -7.08
CA TYR A 215 12.67 5.36 -6.28
C TYR A 215 13.31 4.30 -7.18
N ALA A 216 14.48 3.81 -6.79
CA ALA A 216 15.15 2.70 -7.45
C ALA A 216 15.16 1.48 -6.52
N THR A 217 14.58 0.37 -6.97
CA THR A 217 14.48 -0.83 -6.15
C THR A 217 15.77 -1.65 -6.21
N PRO A 218 16.30 -2.14 -5.07
CA PRO A 218 17.54 -2.92 -5.04
C PRO A 218 17.38 -4.36 -5.55
N VAL A 219 16.17 -4.92 -5.50
CA VAL A 219 15.87 -6.32 -5.85
C VAL A 219 14.54 -6.44 -6.59
N SER A 220 14.39 -7.54 -7.34
CA SER A 220 13.14 -7.91 -8.03
C SER A 220 12.05 -8.35 -7.05
N GLY A 221 10.80 -8.17 -7.44
CA GLY A 221 9.59 -8.56 -6.74
C GLY A 221 8.60 -7.40 -6.65
N TRP A 222 7.59 -7.56 -5.80
CA TRP A 222 6.54 -6.57 -5.60
C TRP A 222 6.98 -5.47 -4.63
N TRP A 223 6.82 -4.22 -5.04
CA TRP A 223 7.09 -3.03 -4.25
C TRP A 223 5.83 -2.18 -4.15
N GLY A 224 5.51 -1.77 -2.92
CA GLY A 224 4.39 -0.91 -2.61
C GLY A 224 4.86 0.52 -2.40
N PHE A 225 4.14 1.46 -2.97
CA PHE A 225 4.32 2.90 -2.78
C PHE A 225 3.05 3.45 -2.18
N ALA A 226 3.10 4.01 -0.96
CA ALA A 226 1.96 4.58 -0.26
C ALA A 226 2.21 6.06 0.01
N ALA A 227 1.53 6.93 -0.74
CA ALA A 227 1.56 8.38 -0.50
C ALA A 227 0.45 8.77 0.47
N LEU A 228 0.84 9.13 1.70
CA LEU A 228 -0.10 9.40 2.79
C LEU A 228 -0.57 10.86 2.74
N ASN A 229 -1.87 11.06 2.92
CA ASN A 229 -2.54 12.35 2.95
C ASN A 229 -3.56 12.38 4.09
N SER A 230 -3.83 13.55 4.66
CA SER A 230 -4.94 13.69 5.61
C SER A 230 -6.24 14.00 4.85
N ALA A 231 -7.33 13.33 5.21
CA ALA A 231 -8.66 13.73 4.74
C ALA A 231 -9.06 15.08 5.32
N ASN A 232 -9.96 15.78 4.62
CA ASN A 232 -10.59 17.00 5.13
C ASN A 232 -11.87 16.73 5.95
N TYR A 233 -12.09 15.47 6.33
CA TYR A 233 -13.24 15.01 7.10
C TYR A 233 -12.79 14.05 8.21
N THR A 234 -13.69 13.81 9.15
CA THR A 234 -13.51 12.87 10.27
C THR A 234 -14.56 11.76 10.21
N LEU A 235 -14.30 10.67 10.93
CA LEU A 235 -15.26 9.57 11.10
C LEU A 235 -15.58 9.37 12.58
N PRO A 236 -16.83 9.06 12.94
CA PRO A 236 -17.21 8.81 14.32
C PRO A 236 -16.71 7.46 14.82
N LEU A 237 -16.13 7.42 16.03
CA LEU A 237 -15.83 6.21 16.78
C LEU A 237 -16.20 6.41 18.24
N ASN A 238 -17.11 5.58 18.76
CA ASN A 238 -17.55 5.62 20.17
C ASN A 238 -18.01 7.02 20.67
N GLY A 239 -18.52 7.87 19.76
CA GLY A 239 -18.97 9.23 20.07
C GLY A 239 -17.96 10.33 19.76
N ASP A 240 -16.69 9.99 19.54
CA ASP A 240 -15.63 10.93 19.19
C ASP A 240 -15.43 11.01 17.66
N GLN A 241 -15.01 12.18 17.17
CA GLN A 241 -14.60 12.34 15.78
C GLN A 241 -13.11 12.05 15.63
N LYS A 242 -12.77 11.07 14.81
CA LYS A 242 -11.39 10.65 14.55
C LYS A 242 -10.93 11.10 13.17
N SER A 243 -9.66 11.47 13.09
CA SER A 243 -9.01 11.82 11.82
C SER A 243 -9.02 10.63 10.87
N VAL A 244 -8.86 10.93 9.58
CA VAL A 244 -8.79 9.92 8.53
C VAL A 244 -7.51 10.15 7.73
N GLU A 245 -6.69 9.12 7.66
CA GLU A 245 -5.58 9.01 6.75
C GLU A 245 -6.04 8.40 5.42
N LEU A 246 -5.64 9.05 4.33
CA LEU A 246 -5.86 8.64 2.95
C LEU A 246 -4.52 8.22 2.35
N GLY A 247 -4.36 6.94 2.06
CA GLY A 247 -3.17 6.43 1.36
C GLY A 247 -3.45 6.24 -0.12
N ALA A 248 -2.73 6.92 -1.00
CA ALA A 248 -2.65 6.52 -2.40
C ALA A 248 -1.63 5.40 -2.51
N VAL A 249 -2.10 4.16 -2.69
CA VAL A 249 -1.21 3.00 -2.72
C VAL A 249 -1.12 2.43 -4.13
N LEU A 250 0.10 2.24 -4.63
CA LEU A 250 0.36 1.56 -5.90
C LEU A 250 1.34 0.41 -5.69
N TRP A 251 0.96 -0.77 -6.18
CA TRP A 251 1.83 -1.95 -6.22
C TRP A 251 2.36 -2.19 -7.63
N VAL A 252 3.68 -2.32 -7.72
CA VAL A 252 4.44 -2.49 -8.97
C VAL A 252 5.40 -3.66 -8.83
N GLU A 253 5.50 -4.49 -9.86
CA GLU A 253 6.44 -5.60 -9.90
C GLU A 253 7.71 -5.23 -10.68
N PHE A 254 8.87 -5.56 -10.11
CA PHE A 254 10.17 -5.44 -10.75
C PHE A 254 10.71 -6.84 -11.05
N HIS A 255 11.21 -7.07 -12.25
CA HIS A 255 11.72 -8.36 -12.71
C HIS A 255 13.25 -8.42 -12.67
N PRO A 256 13.85 -9.63 -12.59
CA PRO A 256 15.27 -9.79 -12.88
C PRO A 256 15.59 -9.33 -14.32
N PHE A 257 16.73 -8.68 -14.53
CA PHE A 257 17.16 -8.26 -15.88
C PHE A 257 17.42 -9.45 -16.83
N ALA A 258 17.83 -10.60 -16.28
CA ALA A 258 17.99 -11.84 -17.02
C ALA A 258 17.63 -13.03 -16.13
N SER A 259 16.91 -14.01 -16.69
CA SER A 259 16.86 -15.37 -16.15
C SER A 259 18.21 -16.06 -16.44
N ARG A 260 18.79 -16.70 -15.43
CA ARG A 260 19.87 -17.66 -15.65
C ARG A 260 19.30 -19.02 -15.99
#